data_AF-A0A2W5X8S0-F1
#
_entry.id   AF-A0A2W5X8S0-F1
#
_cell.length_a   1.000
_cell.length_b   1.000
_cell.length_c   1.000
_cell.angle_alpha   90.00
_cell.angle_beta   90.00
_cell.angle_gamma   90.00
#
_symmetry.space_group_name_H-M   'P 1'
#
loop_
_entity.id
_entity.type
_entity.pdbx_description
1 polymer ?
#
loop_
_entity_poly.entity_id
_entity_poly.type
_entity_poly.pdbx_seq_one_letter_code
_entity_poly.pdbx_strand_id
1 'polypeptide(L)'
;MKRLSVSLLFLAGFAVIPACALAQENLRVATFAGSGVAGFKDGPLASAQFLFPTALAQDESGNIYVADTGAQRIRVISKDGIVRTLAGSGEVAGSGLWVPGGYRDGPAVQAQFNAPSGLAVTKGGIFVADTYTSVIRRIGSDGMVSTYAGTPFKAGMQDGLRTAALFSHPIGMAADREGNIFIADLEGGLREIDAAGTVSTVPLATERPLAVAVYESKRGKTIFVADARGLLIHFPDGKSKRITAPIVVQTGSSPLTQGSDEDAVRGTQGDIPIGYPISLAAINEHAVVYSDSRTHTVRLLDDAAPYTYSRLLGGQATDVAPESSGGFADGGASQSLFDAPLGVLYDHGAVVVADSGNKRIRKISGLDLRGAILATSQDMNCSPNSRSFQIAYVGNSIIWWDTDWAGSIPGQLEAAMNAGAGSRRYVVTPVQFFAAELDAVTSYLELLTEMRCYHAVVFSVNSGTFGSALGNTPGAFAAPATRLFLHLRAAFEKARIPLLVVDVPTHFDLGPSEATWIKVPQAALTPIDWDQSVRAILGDSGIDYISLWPSFTTDIRSPSHKAIYGSVDAHLTQHGRDLVAHEVIRGLTKLLAQHGTP
;
A
#
# COMPACT_ATOMS: atom_id res chain seq x y z
N MET A 1 77.42 20.82 -16.62
CA MET A 1 76.99 19.72 -17.51
C MET A 1 76.18 18.72 -16.70
N LYS A 2 74.92 18.47 -17.11
CA LYS A 2 74.05 17.30 -16.83
C LYS A 2 73.66 17.06 -15.35
N ARG A 3 72.43 16.69 -14.96
CA ARG A 3 71.09 16.50 -15.54
C ARG A 3 70.20 16.32 -14.29
N LEU A 4 69.08 17.00 -14.14
CA LEU A 4 68.03 16.54 -13.22
C LEU A 4 66.67 16.61 -13.92
N SER A 5 66.01 15.45 -13.93
CA SER A 5 64.75 15.16 -14.60
C SER A 5 63.58 15.86 -13.89
N VAL A 6 62.67 16.44 -14.68
CA VAL A 6 61.38 16.94 -14.22
C VAL A 6 60.41 15.76 -14.14
N SER A 7 59.94 15.43 -12.94
CA SER A 7 58.80 14.54 -12.73
C SER A 7 57.54 15.37 -12.53
N LEU A 8 56.60 15.23 -13.47
CA LEU A 8 55.26 15.79 -13.39
C LEU A 8 54.45 14.99 -12.34
N LEU A 9 54.15 15.58 -11.19
CA LEU A 9 53.18 15.03 -10.24
C LEU A 9 51.78 15.49 -10.64
N PHE A 10 50.94 14.54 -11.10
CA PHE A 10 49.49 14.73 -11.12
C PHE A 10 48.98 14.65 -9.67
N LEU A 11 48.61 15.80 -9.08
CA LEU A 11 47.75 15.79 -7.90
C LEU A 11 46.32 15.46 -8.36
N ALA A 12 45.88 14.22 -8.14
CA ALA A 12 44.47 13.90 -8.11
C ALA A 12 43.88 14.56 -6.85
N GLY A 13 43.15 15.66 -7.04
CA GLY A 13 42.34 16.26 -6.00
C GLY A 13 41.27 15.27 -5.55
N PHE A 14 41.35 14.82 -4.29
CA PHE A 14 40.22 14.19 -3.62
C PHE A 14 39.11 15.25 -3.50
N ALA A 15 38.15 15.21 -4.42
CA ALA A 15 36.86 15.81 -4.17
C ALA A 15 36.21 15.03 -3.03
N VAL A 16 36.22 15.62 -1.83
CA VAL A 16 35.27 15.26 -0.78
C VAL A 16 33.91 15.67 -1.33
N ILE A 17 33.24 14.74 -2.00
CA ILE A 17 31.83 14.85 -2.32
C ILE A 17 31.14 14.93 -0.95
N PRO A 18 30.48 16.05 -0.57
CA PRO A 18 29.62 16.00 0.59
C PRO A 18 28.61 14.90 0.29
N ALA A 19 28.41 13.99 1.26
CA ALA A 19 27.34 13.02 1.23
C ALA A 19 26.01 13.79 1.20
N CYS A 20 25.64 14.27 0.02
CA CYS A 20 24.31 14.69 -0.34
C CYS A 20 23.50 13.42 -0.23
N ALA A 21 22.69 13.34 0.82
CA ALA A 21 21.89 12.19 1.17
C ALA A 21 21.16 11.71 -0.08
N LEU A 22 21.58 10.55 -0.59
CA LEU A 22 20.81 9.80 -1.56
C LEU A 22 19.45 9.57 -0.92
N ALA A 23 18.39 10.02 -1.58
CA ALA A 23 17.01 9.87 -1.16
C ALA A 23 16.78 8.45 -0.63
N GLN A 24 16.49 8.34 0.66
CA GLN A 24 16.13 7.07 1.26
C GLN A 24 14.64 6.89 1.01
N GLU A 25 14.27 6.30 -0.14
CA GLU A 25 12.94 5.69 -0.24
C GLU A 25 12.82 4.71 0.93
N ASN A 26 11.82 4.92 1.80
CA ASN A 26 11.61 4.05 2.96
C ASN A 26 11.30 2.61 2.50
N LEU A 27 10.56 2.51 1.39
CA LEU A 27 10.26 1.24 0.76
C LEU A 27 11.50 0.70 0.05
N ARG A 28 11.99 -0.43 0.55
CA ARG A 28 13.12 -1.13 -0.03
C ARG A 28 12.72 -2.52 -0.45
N VAL A 29 12.93 -2.83 -1.72
CA VAL A 29 12.79 -4.18 -2.28
C VAL A 29 14.14 -4.87 -2.24
N ALA A 30 14.19 -6.04 -1.58
CA ALA A 30 15.38 -6.86 -1.50
C ALA A 30 15.05 -8.33 -1.76
N THR A 31 16.01 -9.07 -2.33
CA THR A 31 15.93 -10.53 -2.39
C THR A 31 15.96 -11.11 -0.98
N PHE A 32 14.89 -11.83 -0.62
CA PHE A 32 14.76 -12.49 0.67
C PHE A 32 15.24 -13.94 0.61
N ALA A 33 14.87 -14.68 -0.43
CA ALA A 33 15.34 -16.04 -0.70
C ALA A 33 15.37 -16.34 -2.20
N GLY A 34 16.19 -17.32 -2.60
CA GLY A 34 16.30 -17.78 -3.97
C GLY A 34 17.51 -17.21 -4.69
N SER A 35 18.26 -18.07 -5.37
CA SER A 35 19.44 -17.66 -6.15
C SER A 35 19.10 -17.06 -7.52
N GLY A 36 17.83 -17.14 -7.94
CA GLY A 36 17.39 -16.80 -9.30
C GLY A 36 17.64 -17.90 -10.34
N VAL A 37 18.25 -19.02 -9.94
CA VAL A 37 18.44 -20.18 -10.81
C VAL A 37 17.22 -21.08 -10.66
N ALA A 38 16.62 -21.46 -11.79
CA ALA A 38 15.51 -22.39 -11.85
C ALA A 38 15.90 -23.74 -11.22
N GLY A 39 15.12 -24.19 -10.24
CA GLY A 39 15.32 -25.48 -9.58
C GLY A 39 14.61 -25.53 -8.23
N PHE A 40 14.83 -26.60 -7.47
CA PHE A 40 14.25 -26.75 -6.13
C PHE A 40 15.28 -27.17 -5.09
N LYS A 41 16.54 -26.78 -5.28
CA LYS A 41 17.61 -27.02 -4.32
C LYS A 41 17.27 -26.39 -2.96
N ASP A 42 17.39 -27.19 -1.91
CA ASP A 42 17.26 -26.76 -0.51
C ASP A 42 18.57 -26.15 0.01
N GLY A 43 18.49 -25.34 1.06
CA GLY A 43 19.66 -24.74 1.70
C GLY A 43 19.40 -23.34 2.28
N PRO A 44 20.47 -22.62 2.65
CA PRO A 44 20.37 -21.23 3.10
C PRO A 44 19.69 -20.31 2.08
N LEU A 45 18.99 -19.26 2.56
CA LEU A 45 18.18 -18.31 1.77
C LEU A 45 18.78 -17.96 0.40
N ALA A 46 20.04 -17.53 0.35
CA ALA A 46 20.69 -17.04 -0.87
C ALA A 46 21.03 -18.12 -1.91
N SER A 47 21.12 -19.38 -1.49
CA SER A 47 21.55 -20.51 -2.33
C SER A 47 20.44 -21.48 -2.68
N ALA A 48 19.31 -21.39 -1.99
CA ALA A 48 18.11 -22.13 -2.31
C ALA A 48 17.61 -21.74 -3.71
N GLN A 49 16.92 -22.66 -4.36
CA GLN A 49 16.35 -22.45 -5.70
C GLN A 49 14.84 -22.64 -5.65
N PHE A 50 14.14 -21.85 -6.46
CA PHE A 50 12.71 -21.99 -6.72
C PHE A 50 12.50 -22.16 -8.23
N LEU A 51 11.46 -22.87 -8.63
CA LEU A 51 11.20 -23.14 -10.05
C LEU A 51 10.09 -22.24 -10.61
N PHE A 52 8.98 -22.10 -9.89
CA PHE A 52 7.93 -21.13 -10.20
C PHE A 52 7.07 -20.92 -8.94
N PRO A 53 7.52 -20.10 -7.97
CA PRO A 53 6.77 -19.82 -6.75
C PRO A 53 5.55 -18.95 -7.04
N THR A 54 4.34 -19.36 -6.63
CA THR A 54 3.11 -18.62 -6.98
C THR A 54 2.25 -18.22 -5.78
N ALA A 55 2.40 -18.86 -4.62
CA ALA A 55 1.67 -18.46 -3.42
C ALA A 55 2.53 -18.53 -2.16
N LEU A 56 2.13 -17.72 -1.19
CA LEU A 56 2.79 -17.57 0.10
C LEU A 56 1.74 -17.68 1.21
N ALA A 57 2.11 -18.32 2.31
CA ALA A 57 1.35 -18.29 3.55
C ALA A 57 2.31 -18.35 4.75
N GLN A 58 1.91 -17.81 5.90
CA GLN A 58 2.75 -17.78 7.10
C GLN A 58 2.07 -18.53 8.25
N ASP A 59 2.85 -19.22 9.08
CA ASP A 59 2.36 -19.68 10.38
C ASP A 59 2.61 -18.66 11.51
N GLU A 60 1.99 -18.89 12.67
CA GLU A 60 2.18 -18.07 13.87
C GLU A 60 3.64 -18.06 14.38
N SER A 61 4.48 -19.00 13.95
CA SER A 61 5.91 -19.07 14.30
C SER A 61 6.79 -18.25 13.34
N GLY A 62 6.20 -17.64 12.31
CA GLY A 62 6.88 -16.83 11.31
C GLY A 62 7.52 -17.63 10.17
N ASN A 63 7.25 -18.94 10.04
CA ASN A 63 7.71 -19.69 8.88
C ASN A 63 6.84 -19.34 7.67
N ILE A 64 7.49 -19.16 6.51
CA ILE A 64 6.79 -18.83 5.26
C ILE A 64 6.76 -20.08 4.39
N TYR A 65 5.56 -20.52 4.06
CA TYR A 65 5.30 -21.61 3.13
C TYR A 65 5.13 -21.05 1.74
N VAL A 66 5.73 -21.73 0.77
CA VAL A 66 5.75 -21.33 -0.64
C VAL A 66 5.18 -22.46 -1.46
N ALA A 67 4.18 -22.16 -2.28
CA ALA A 67 3.73 -23.06 -3.32
C ALA A 67 4.64 -22.85 -4.53
N ASP A 68 5.60 -23.76 -4.71
CA ASP A 68 6.50 -23.77 -5.86
C ASP A 68 5.85 -24.61 -6.96
N THR A 69 4.86 -24.00 -7.62
CA THR A 69 3.96 -24.62 -8.60
C THR A 69 4.75 -25.34 -9.69
N GLY A 70 5.79 -24.69 -10.23
CA GLY A 70 6.64 -25.27 -11.26
C GLY A 70 7.39 -26.50 -10.78
N ALA A 71 7.75 -26.54 -9.49
CA ALA A 71 8.42 -27.67 -8.86
C ALA A 71 7.46 -28.73 -8.30
N GLN A 72 6.13 -28.56 -8.41
CA GLN A 72 5.14 -29.46 -7.81
C GLN A 72 5.39 -29.71 -6.30
N ARG A 73 5.83 -28.67 -5.59
CA ARG A 73 6.30 -28.78 -4.20
C ARG A 73 5.76 -27.65 -3.35
N ILE A 74 5.51 -27.98 -2.08
CA ILE A 74 5.39 -26.98 -1.03
C ILE A 74 6.77 -26.86 -0.38
N ARG A 75 7.33 -25.65 -0.42
CA ARG A 75 8.59 -25.30 0.20
C ARG A 75 8.30 -24.53 1.49
N VAL A 76 9.25 -24.52 2.41
CA VAL A 76 9.16 -23.70 3.62
C VAL A 76 10.47 -22.97 3.85
N ILE A 77 10.35 -21.69 4.16
CA ILE A 77 11.42 -20.81 4.61
C ILE A 77 11.26 -20.71 6.12
N SER A 78 12.19 -21.31 6.86
CA SER A 78 12.19 -21.22 8.31
C SER A 78 12.61 -19.83 8.79
N LYS A 79 12.18 -19.45 9.99
CA LYS A 79 12.65 -18.22 10.65
C LYS A 79 14.17 -18.14 10.79
N ASP A 80 14.84 -19.30 10.85
CA ASP A 80 16.30 -19.42 10.96
C ASP A 80 17.01 -19.27 9.60
N GLY A 81 16.29 -18.96 8.52
CA GLY A 81 16.86 -18.66 7.21
C GLY A 81 17.23 -19.89 6.38
N ILE A 82 16.54 -21.01 6.57
CA ILE A 82 16.73 -22.22 5.76
C ILE A 82 15.50 -22.48 4.91
N VAL A 83 15.71 -22.72 3.62
CA VAL A 83 14.68 -23.18 2.70
C VAL A 83 14.77 -24.70 2.58
N ARG A 84 13.66 -25.39 2.78
CA ARG A 84 13.55 -26.84 2.57
C ARG A 84 12.29 -27.23 1.83
N THR A 85 12.31 -28.36 1.16
CA THR A 85 11.11 -29.01 0.64
C THR A 85 10.32 -29.58 1.82
N LEU A 86 9.06 -29.15 1.96
CA LEU A 86 8.16 -29.68 2.99
C LEU A 86 7.41 -30.90 2.46
N ALA A 87 6.86 -30.79 1.26
CA ALA A 87 6.09 -31.85 0.61
C ALA A 87 6.18 -31.75 -0.92
N GLY A 88 5.94 -32.87 -1.59
CA GLY A 88 5.98 -32.97 -3.05
C GLY A 88 7.20 -33.73 -3.54
N SER A 89 7.05 -34.34 -4.71
CA SER A 89 8.04 -35.24 -5.31
C SER A 89 8.03 -35.12 -6.84
N GLY A 90 8.85 -35.91 -7.53
CA GLY A 90 8.99 -35.90 -8.99
C GLY A 90 10.27 -35.22 -9.46
N GLU A 91 10.71 -35.60 -10.64
CA GLU A 91 11.95 -35.11 -11.26
C GLU A 91 11.66 -33.99 -12.26
N VAL A 92 12.63 -33.10 -12.48
CA VAL A 92 12.50 -32.04 -13.48
C VAL A 92 12.38 -32.68 -14.87
N ALA A 93 11.44 -32.19 -15.68
CA ALA A 93 11.31 -32.60 -17.08
C ALA A 93 12.56 -32.21 -17.87
N GLY A 94 12.76 -32.82 -19.05
CA GLY A 94 13.96 -32.60 -19.87
C GLY A 94 14.23 -31.13 -20.26
N SER A 95 13.22 -30.24 -20.20
CA SER A 95 13.40 -28.80 -20.43
C SER A 95 14.05 -28.05 -19.27
N GLY A 96 14.13 -28.63 -18.07
CA GLY A 96 14.65 -27.95 -16.88
C GLY A 96 13.70 -26.94 -16.23
N LEU A 97 12.51 -26.72 -16.81
CA LEU A 97 11.63 -25.59 -16.48
C LEU A 97 10.37 -25.96 -15.69
N TRP A 98 10.06 -27.24 -15.53
CA TRP A 98 8.91 -27.72 -14.77
C TRP A 98 9.08 -29.17 -14.32
N VAL A 99 8.37 -29.57 -13.27
CA VAL A 99 8.22 -30.95 -12.80
C VAL A 99 6.82 -31.44 -13.21
N PRO A 100 6.68 -32.65 -13.80
CA PRO A 100 5.38 -33.21 -14.09
C PRO A 100 4.50 -33.37 -12.86
N GLY A 101 3.28 -32.84 -12.95
CA GLY A 101 2.28 -32.96 -11.90
C GLY A 101 1.70 -34.37 -11.79
N GLY A 102 1.11 -34.67 -10.65
CA GLY A 102 0.45 -35.94 -10.37
C GLY A 102 -0.43 -35.86 -9.12
N TYR A 103 -0.96 -37.00 -8.69
CA TYR A 103 -1.78 -37.06 -7.47
C TYR A 103 -1.39 -38.27 -6.65
N ARG A 104 -0.92 -38.02 -5.42
CA ARG A 104 -0.63 -39.08 -4.45
C ARG A 104 -0.68 -38.52 -3.03
N ASP A 105 -1.51 -39.12 -2.19
CA ASP A 105 -1.51 -38.95 -0.72
C ASP A 105 -0.44 -39.84 -0.07
N GLY A 106 -0.13 -39.58 1.20
CA GLY A 106 0.82 -40.34 2.02
C GLY A 106 1.94 -39.47 2.59
N PRO A 107 3.11 -40.05 2.94
CA PRO A 107 4.24 -39.30 3.49
C PRO A 107 4.63 -38.13 2.59
N ALA A 108 4.92 -36.96 3.17
CA ALA A 108 5.11 -35.71 2.45
C ALA A 108 6.17 -35.77 1.34
N VAL A 109 7.25 -36.55 1.56
CA VAL A 109 8.34 -36.77 0.58
C VAL A 109 7.95 -37.66 -0.60
N GLN A 110 6.82 -38.36 -0.52
CA GLN A 110 6.27 -39.21 -1.59
C GLN A 110 4.99 -38.64 -2.21
N ALA A 111 4.40 -37.63 -1.58
CA ALA A 111 3.20 -36.98 -2.07
C ALA A 111 3.44 -36.37 -3.46
N GLN A 112 2.41 -36.34 -4.29
CA GLN A 112 2.42 -35.69 -5.58
C GLN A 112 1.26 -34.69 -5.65
N PHE A 113 1.57 -33.54 -6.22
CA PHE A 113 0.65 -32.43 -6.48
C PHE A 113 0.60 -32.16 -7.98
N ASN A 114 -0.45 -31.47 -8.44
CA ASN A 114 -0.59 -31.02 -9.82
C ASN A 114 -0.98 -29.54 -9.88
N ALA A 115 0.05 -28.71 -10.04
CA ALA A 115 0.02 -27.26 -9.95
C ALA A 115 -0.53 -26.76 -8.60
N PRO A 116 0.15 -27.05 -7.47
CA PRO A 116 -0.26 -26.53 -6.18
C PRO A 116 -0.13 -25.00 -6.19
N SER A 117 -1.22 -24.23 -6.22
CA SER A 117 -1.14 -22.79 -6.49
C SER A 117 -1.63 -21.89 -5.36
N GLY A 118 -2.39 -22.40 -4.40
CA GLY A 118 -2.94 -21.65 -3.27
C GLY A 118 -2.56 -22.28 -1.94
N LEU A 119 -2.35 -21.45 -0.91
CA LEU A 119 -1.98 -21.89 0.44
C LEU A 119 -2.83 -21.21 1.50
N ALA A 120 -3.19 -21.96 2.54
CA ALA A 120 -3.73 -21.42 3.78
C ALA A 120 -3.14 -22.20 4.95
N VAL A 121 -2.79 -21.51 6.03
CA VAL A 121 -2.24 -22.14 7.23
C VAL A 121 -3.20 -21.92 8.39
N THR A 122 -3.49 -22.99 9.11
CA THR A 122 -4.31 -22.95 10.32
C THR A 122 -3.68 -23.81 11.40
N LYS A 123 -4.28 -23.85 12.60
CA LYS A 123 -3.95 -24.84 13.64
C LYS A 123 -4.16 -26.28 13.16
N GLY A 124 -5.03 -26.49 12.19
CA GLY A 124 -5.27 -27.77 11.55
C GLY A 124 -4.15 -28.22 10.62
N GLY A 125 -3.17 -27.37 10.26
CA GLY A 125 -2.09 -27.70 9.33
C GLY A 125 -2.05 -26.76 8.12
N ILE A 126 -1.32 -27.16 7.09
CA ILE A 126 -1.17 -26.39 5.86
C ILE A 126 -2.10 -26.97 4.80
N PHE A 127 -2.97 -26.13 4.26
CA PHE A 127 -3.87 -26.49 3.17
C PHE A 127 -3.30 -26.00 1.85
N VAL A 128 -3.50 -26.81 0.82
CA VAL A 128 -2.99 -26.59 -0.53
C VAL A 128 -4.14 -26.73 -1.52
N ALA A 129 -4.35 -25.71 -2.34
CA ALA A 129 -5.18 -25.85 -3.53
C ALA A 129 -4.38 -26.61 -4.59
N ASP A 130 -4.78 -27.84 -4.88
CA ASP A 130 -4.15 -28.70 -5.88
C ASP A 130 -4.96 -28.58 -7.17
N THR A 131 -4.63 -27.53 -7.92
CA THR A 131 -5.53 -26.87 -8.89
C THR A 131 -6.01 -27.82 -9.98
N TYR A 132 -5.08 -28.57 -10.60
CA TYR A 132 -5.41 -29.48 -11.70
C TYR A 132 -5.87 -30.86 -11.24
N THR A 133 -5.93 -31.11 -9.93
CA THR A 133 -6.65 -32.26 -9.38
C THR A 133 -7.99 -31.88 -8.77
N SER A 134 -8.33 -30.58 -8.76
CA SER A 134 -9.63 -30.05 -8.27
C SER A 134 -9.94 -30.41 -6.82
N VAL A 135 -8.91 -30.50 -5.97
CA VAL A 135 -9.06 -30.82 -4.54
C VAL A 135 -8.27 -29.87 -3.66
N ILE A 136 -8.67 -29.80 -2.39
CA ILE A 136 -7.89 -29.18 -1.33
C ILE A 136 -7.14 -30.28 -0.60
N ARG A 137 -5.81 -30.20 -0.56
CA ARG A 137 -4.94 -31.13 0.15
C ARG A 137 -4.55 -30.53 1.50
N ARG A 138 -4.25 -31.38 2.49
CA ARG A 138 -3.75 -30.99 3.80
C ARG A 138 -2.40 -31.65 4.05
N ILE A 139 -1.44 -30.87 4.51
CA ILE A 139 -0.18 -31.32 5.08
C ILE A 139 -0.32 -31.26 6.62
N GLY A 140 -0.35 -32.43 7.24
CA GLY A 140 -0.45 -32.57 8.70
C GLY A 140 0.89 -32.39 9.39
N SER A 141 0.85 -32.11 10.70
CA SER A 141 2.04 -32.06 11.57
C SER A 141 2.71 -33.42 11.76
N ASP A 142 2.01 -34.50 11.40
CA ASP A 142 2.51 -35.87 11.31
C ASP A 142 3.37 -36.14 10.07
N GLY A 143 3.53 -35.13 9.19
CA GLY A 143 4.28 -35.26 7.95
C GLY A 143 3.53 -36.02 6.85
N MET A 144 2.20 -36.16 6.97
CA MET A 144 1.36 -36.79 5.95
C MET A 144 0.64 -35.74 5.10
N VAL A 145 0.49 -36.05 3.81
CA VAL A 145 -0.38 -35.33 2.88
C VAL A 145 -1.64 -36.17 2.64
N SER A 146 -2.80 -35.55 2.80
CA SER A 146 -4.11 -36.19 2.58
C SER A 146 -5.03 -35.26 1.79
N THR A 147 -5.89 -35.81 0.94
CA THR A 147 -7.04 -35.04 0.42
C THR A 147 -7.97 -34.67 1.56
N TYR A 148 -8.15 -33.36 1.73
CA TYR A 148 -8.97 -32.77 2.79
C TYR A 148 -10.40 -32.52 2.31
N ALA A 149 -10.54 -32.00 1.10
CA ALA A 149 -11.83 -31.70 0.49
C ALA A 149 -11.80 -31.94 -1.03
N GLY A 150 -12.93 -32.34 -1.60
CA GLY A 150 -13.06 -32.61 -3.03
C GLY A 150 -12.85 -34.08 -3.40
N THR A 151 -13.12 -34.40 -4.66
CA THR A 151 -12.81 -35.70 -5.28
C THR A 151 -11.74 -35.49 -6.36
N PRO A 152 -10.58 -36.16 -6.29
CA PRO A 152 -9.49 -35.97 -7.25
C PRO A 152 -9.96 -36.13 -8.70
N PHE A 153 -9.58 -35.17 -9.55
CA PHE A 153 -9.89 -35.09 -10.97
C PHE A 153 -11.39 -34.99 -11.32
N LYS A 154 -12.25 -34.70 -10.34
CA LYS A 154 -13.68 -34.47 -10.56
C LYS A 154 -14.01 -33.01 -10.26
N ALA A 155 -13.96 -32.17 -11.29
CA ALA A 155 -14.33 -30.77 -11.19
C ALA A 155 -15.85 -30.59 -10.99
N GLY A 156 -16.25 -29.55 -10.26
CA GLY A 156 -17.65 -29.17 -10.09
C GLY A 156 -17.87 -28.12 -9.00
N MET A 157 -19.13 -27.77 -8.76
CA MET A 157 -19.54 -26.73 -7.80
C MET A 157 -20.45 -27.27 -6.69
N GLN A 158 -20.45 -28.59 -6.48
CA GLN A 158 -21.33 -29.19 -5.48
C GLN A 158 -20.90 -28.74 -4.07
N ASP A 159 -21.86 -28.18 -3.33
CA ASP A 159 -21.73 -27.87 -1.90
C ASP A 159 -22.07 -29.08 -1.03
N GLY A 160 -21.77 -29.01 0.26
CA GLY A 160 -22.03 -30.06 1.26
C GLY A 160 -20.78 -30.42 2.05
N LEU A 161 -20.76 -31.59 2.70
CA LEU A 161 -19.58 -32.03 3.45
C LEU A 161 -18.33 -32.10 2.56
N ARG A 162 -17.16 -31.73 3.09
CA ARG A 162 -15.89 -31.66 2.36
C ARG A 162 -15.52 -32.92 1.57
N THR A 163 -15.97 -34.08 2.00
CA THR A 163 -15.74 -35.38 1.32
C THR A 163 -16.64 -35.60 0.09
N ALA A 164 -17.72 -34.83 -0.06
CA ALA A 164 -18.68 -34.92 -1.16
C ALA A 164 -18.74 -33.66 -2.03
N ALA A 165 -18.32 -32.51 -1.47
CA ALA A 165 -18.21 -31.26 -2.20
C ALA A 165 -17.22 -31.37 -3.37
N LEU A 166 -17.41 -30.54 -4.39
CA LEU A 166 -16.53 -30.47 -5.57
C LEU A 166 -16.02 -29.04 -5.76
N PHE A 167 -14.84 -28.92 -6.35
CA PHE A 167 -14.20 -27.65 -6.72
C PHE A 167 -13.93 -27.63 -8.22
N SER A 168 -13.81 -26.46 -8.83
CA SER A 168 -13.61 -26.26 -10.26
C SER A 168 -12.45 -25.30 -10.54
N HIS A 169 -11.23 -25.81 -10.29
CA HIS A 169 -9.94 -25.11 -10.30
C HIS A 169 -9.75 -24.16 -9.09
N PRO A 170 -9.60 -24.71 -7.87
CA PRO A 170 -9.24 -23.90 -6.71
C PRO A 170 -7.83 -23.33 -6.91
N ILE A 171 -7.64 -22.02 -6.73
CA ILE A 171 -6.36 -21.36 -7.03
C ILE A 171 -5.79 -20.49 -5.93
N GLY A 172 -6.61 -19.67 -5.27
CA GLY A 172 -6.23 -18.80 -4.17
C GLY A 172 -6.94 -19.20 -2.89
N MET A 173 -6.29 -19.07 -1.74
CA MET A 173 -6.90 -19.40 -0.46
C MET A 173 -6.50 -18.43 0.64
N ALA A 174 -7.38 -18.26 1.63
CA ALA A 174 -7.11 -17.57 2.87
C ALA A 174 -7.86 -18.28 4.00
N ALA A 175 -7.30 -18.26 5.21
CA ALA A 175 -7.98 -18.76 6.40
C ALA A 175 -8.28 -17.61 7.36
N ASP A 176 -9.37 -17.75 8.11
CA ASP A 176 -9.67 -16.89 9.25
C ASP A 176 -9.15 -17.50 10.57
N ARG A 177 -9.33 -16.77 11.68
CA ARG A 177 -8.87 -17.22 13.01
C ARG A 177 -9.68 -18.38 13.56
N GLU A 178 -10.92 -18.57 13.13
CA GLU A 178 -11.74 -19.73 13.48
C GLU A 178 -11.30 -21.01 12.75
N GLY A 179 -10.51 -20.87 11.68
CA GLY A 179 -9.99 -21.96 10.87
C GLY A 179 -10.88 -22.33 9.69
N ASN A 180 -11.85 -21.48 9.33
CA ASN A 180 -12.54 -21.58 8.05
C ASN A 180 -11.57 -21.23 6.92
N ILE A 181 -11.74 -21.86 5.77
CA ILE A 181 -10.88 -21.68 4.60
C ILE A 181 -11.72 -21.11 3.47
N PHE A 182 -11.37 -19.93 3.01
CA PHE A 182 -11.94 -19.31 1.81
C PHE A 182 -11.09 -19.71 0.60
N ILE A 183 -11.76 -20.09 -0.49
CA ILE A 183 -11.13 -20.57 -1.72
C ILE A 183 -11.68 -19.78 -2.90
N ALA A 184 -10.77 -19.12 -3.62
CA ALA A 184 -11.03 -18.63 -4.96
C ALA A 184 -11.05 -19.84 -5.91
N ASP A 185 -12.25 -20.33 -6.21
CA ASP A 185 -12.50 -21.43 -7.12
C ASP A 185 -12.81 -20.85 -8.51
N LEU A 186 -11.86 -20.95 -9.44
CA LEU A 186 -11.85 -20.12 -10.66
C LEU A 186 -13.14 -20.25 -11.48
N GLU A 187 -13.74 -21.42 -11.58
CA GLU A 187 -15.04 -21.60 -12.23
C GLU A 187 -16.17 -21.87 -11.22
N GLY A 188 -15.84 -21.97 -9.92
CA GLY A 188 -16.78 -22.28 -8.84
C GLY A 188 -17.23 -21.08 -8.00
N GLY A 189 -16.63 -19.90 -8.20
CA GLY A 189 -16.88 -18.72 -7.37
C GLY A 189 -16.10 -18.76 -6.05
N LEU A 190 -16.43 -17.86 -5.12
CA LEU A 190 -15.81 -17.89 -3.80
C LEU A 190 -16.45 -19.02 -2.97
N ARG A 191 -15.65 -19.98 -2.52
CA ARG A 191 -16.08 -21.11 -1.68
C ARG A 191 -15.57 -20.94 -0.27
N GLU A 192 -16.28 -21.46 0.71
CA GLU A 192 -15.86 -21.52 2.11
C GLU A 192 -15.91 -22.98 2.58
N ILE A 193 -14.88 -23.44 3.29
CA ILE A 193 -14.91 -24.65 4.09
C ILE A 193 -14.94 -24.21 5.55
N ASP A 194 -16.06 -24.44 6.23
CA ASP A 194 -16.18 -24.08 7.64
C ASP A 194 -15.37 -25.02 8.57
N ALA A 195 -15.23 -24.64 9.84
CA ALA A 195 -14.53 -25.42 10.85
C ALA A 195 -15.15 -26.82 11.09
N ALA A 196 -16.43 -27.03 10.75
CA ALA A 196 -17.09 -28.33 10.80
C ALA A 196 -16.80 -29.19 9.55
N GLY A 197 -16.19 -28.61 8.52
CA GLY A 197 -15.89 -29.26 7.25
C GLY A 197 -17.04 -29.24 6.25
N THR A 198 -18.00 -28.34 6.38
CA THR A 198 -19.01 -28.07 5.36
C THR A 198 -18.45 -27.10 4.33
N VAL A 199 -18.65 -27.40 3.05
CA VAL A 199 -18.30 -26.54 1.92
C VAL A 199 -19.57 -25.84 1.43
N SER A 200 -19.49 -24.53 1.28
CA SER A 200 -20.56 -23.69 0.76
C SER A 200 -20.02 -22.70 -0.29
N THR A 201 -20.90 -22.26 -1.19
CA THR A 201 -20.63 -21.13 -2.07
C THR A 201 -20.99 -19.82 -1.36
N VAL A 202 -20.03 -18.91 -1.22
CA VAL A 202 -20.25 -17.61 -0.60
C VAL A 202 -21.04 -16.74 -1.59
N PRO A 203 -22.17 -16.13 -1.20
CA PRO A 203 -23.07 -15.42 -2.11
C PRO A 203 -22.56 -14.00 -2.47
N LEU A 204 -21.32 -13.92 -2.97
CA LEU A 204 -20.72 -12.69 -3.49
C LEU A 204 -20.72 -12.71 -5.02
N ALA A 205 -20.96 -11.55 -5.63
CA ALA A 205 -20.96 -11.38 -7.09
C ALA A 205 -19.52 -11.36 -7.64
N THR A 206 -18.85 -12.52 -7.58
CA THR A 206 -17.51 -12.76 -8.09
C THR A 206 -17.57 -13.34 -9.50
N GLU A 207 -16.63 -12.94 -10.36
CA GLU A 207 -16.47 -13.50 -11.70
C GLU A 207 -15.07 -14.04 -11.88
N ARG A 208 -14.93 -15.37 -11.91
CA ARG A 208 -13.64 -16.06 -12.00
C ARG A 208 -12.64 -15.58 -10.93
N PRO A 209 -12.91 -15.81 -9.63
CA PRO A 209 -12.06 -15.32 -8.57
C PRO A 209 -10.66 -15.94 -8.68
N LEU A 210 -9.63 -15.08 -8.57
CA LEU A 210 -8.22 -15.40 -8.66
C LEU A 210 -7.55 -15.54 -7.29
N ALA A 211 -7.91 -14.65 -6.37
CA ALA A 211 -7.38 -14.65 -5.03
C ALA A 211 -8.40 -14.14 -4.02
N VAL A 212 -8.21 -14.55 -2.77
CA VAL A 212 -8.98 -14.11 -1.63
C VAL A 212 -8.02 -13.74 -0.50
N ALA A 213 -8.33 -12.69 0.24
CA ALA A 213 -7.70 -12.37 1.51
C ALA A 213 -8.78 -12.02 2.54
N VAL A 214 -8.53 -12.35 3.81
CA VAL A 214 -9.47 -12.13 4.90
C VAL A 214 -8.79 -11.31 5.98
N TYR A 215 -9.49 -10.27 6.44
CA TYR A 215 -9.10 -9.52 7.63
C TYR A 215 -10.21 -9.56 8.67
N GLU A 216 -9.83 -9.65 9.94
CA GLU A 216 -10.77 -9.77 11.04
C GLU A 216 -10.53 -8.69 12.07
N SER A 217 -11.53 -7.82 12.23
CA SER A 217 -11.58 -6.75 13.22
C SER A 217 -12.62 -7.06 14.30
N LYS A 218 -12.74 -6.19 15.31
CA LYS A 218 -13.79 -6.32 16.32
C LYS A 218 -15.20 -6.16 15.73
N ARG A 219 -15.32 -5.54 14.55
CA ARG A 219 -16.59 -5.32 13.84
C ARG A 219 -17.01 -6.56 13.04
N GLY A 220 -16.09 -7.49 12.80
CA GLY A 220 -16.31 -8.72 12.03
C GLY A 220 -15.27 -8.88 10.92
N LYS A 221 -15.66 -9.64 9.90
CA LYS A 221 -14.79 -10.08 8.82
C LYS A 221 -14.91 -9.17 7.60
N THR A 222 -13.78 -8.71 7.07
CA THR A 222 -13.67 -8.14 5.73
C THR A 222 -13.08 -9.19 4.80
N ILE A 223 -13.72 -9.41 3.65
CA ILE A 223 -13.25 -10.34 2.61
C ILE A 223 -12.88 -9.54 1.37
N PHE A 224 -11.63 -9.66 0.93
CA PHE A 224 -11.14 -9.11 -0.33
C PHE A 224 -11.07 -10.24 -1.36
N VAL A 225 -11.63 -10.02 -2.55
CA VAL A 225 -11.61 -11.00 -3.65
C VAL A 225 -11.12 -10.32 -4.92
N ALA A 226 -10.03 -10.83 -5.48
CA ALA A 226 -9.55 -10.46 -6.80
C ALA A 226 -10.21 -11.38 -7.81
N ASP A 227 -10.73 -10.84 -8.90
CA ASP A 227 -11.45 -11.59 -9.92
C ASP A 227 -11.30 -10.95 -11.30
N ALA A 228 -11.92 -11.52 -12.34
CA ALA A 228 -11.79 -11.04 -13.71
C ALA A 228 -12.21 -9.57 -13.92
N ARG A 229 -13.02 -9.02 -13.01
CA ARG A 229 -13.52 -7.64 -13.06
C ARG A 229 -12.70 -6.67 -12.20
N GLY A 230 -11.71 -7.13 -11.44
CA GLY A 230 -10.89 -6.31 -10.55
C GLY A 230 -10.92 -6.81 -9.11
N LEU A 231 -11.23 -5.92 -8.17
CA LEU A 231 -11.30 -6.24 -6.75
C LEU A 231 -12.72 -6.02 -6.21
N LEU A 232 -13.22 -7.00 -5.46
CA LEU A 232 -14.43 -6.91 -4.65
C LEU A 232 -14.02 -6.90 -3.17
N ILE A 233 -14.54 -5.93 -2.40
CA ILE A 233 -14.38 -5.85 -0.96
C ILE A 233 -15.74 -6.08 -0.33
N HIS A 234 -15.87 -7.06 0.55
CA HIS A 234 -17.07 -7.32 1.35
C HIS A 234 -16.79 -6.94 2.80
N PHE A 235 -17.56 -6.01 3.35
CA PHE A 235 -17.34 -5.44 4.68
C PHE A 235 -18.17 -6.14 5.76
N PRO A 236 -17.80 -5.98 7.05
CA PRO A 236 -18.54 -6.57 8.16
C PRO A 236 -19.99 -6.11 8.28
N ASP A 237 -20.35 -4.95 7.71
CA ASP A 237 -21.74 -4.43 7.69
C ASP A 237 -22.61 -5.08 6.60
N GLY A 238 -22.05 -6.04 5.85
CA GLY A 238 -22.72 -6.76 4.77
C GLY A 238 -22.69 -6.05 3.42
N LYS A 239 -22.17 -4.82 3.34
CA LYS A 239 -22.02 -4.11 2.07
C LYS A 239 -20.82 -4.61 1.31
N SER A 240 -20.86 -4.43 -0.01
CA SER A 240 -19.73 -4.74 -0.88
C SER A 240 -19.38 -3.54 -1.76
N LYS A 241 -18.09 -3.32 -2.01
CA LYS A 241 -17.57 -2.32 -2.93
C LYS A 241 -16.77 -3.00 -4.02
N ARG A 242 -16.99 -2.62 -5.27
CA ARG A 242 -16.23 -3.12 -6.43
C ARG A 242 -15.34 -2.02 -6.99
N ILE A 243 -14.10 -2.38 -7.27
CA ILE A 243 -13.07 -1.52 -7.82
C ILE A 243 -12.57 -2.21 -9.08
N THR A 244 -12.79 -1.57 -10.23
CA THR A 244 -12.69 -2.24 -11.54
C THR A 244 -11.27 -2.19 -12.09
N ALA A 245 -10.81 -3.30 -12.67
CA ALA A 245 -9.62 -3.31 -13.51
C ALA A 245 -9.89 -2.61 -14.86
N PRO A 246 -8.89 -1.99 -15.52
CA PRO A 246 -9.09 -1.45 -16.85
C PRO A 246 -9.52 -2.55 -17.85
N ILE A 247 -10.60 -2.28 -18.61
CA ILE A 247 -11.15 -3.17 -19.64
C ILE A 247 -10.13 -3.31 -20.77
N VAL A 248 -9.78 -4.55 -21.12
CA VAL A 248 -8.97 -4.84 -22.30
C VAL A 248 -9.88 -4.81 -23.53
N VAL A 249 -9.81 -3.75 -24.33
CA VAL A 249 -10.33 -3.81 -25.70
C VAL A 249 -9.36 -4.68 -26.48
N GLN A 250 -9.73 -5.93 -26.73
CA GLN A 250 -8.96 -6.81 -27.62
C GLN A 250 -9.04 -6.25 -29.05
N THR A 251 -8.04 -5.47 -29.47
CA THR A 251 -7.83 -5.24 -30.90
C THR A 251 -7.28 -6.52 -31.53
N GLY A 252 -8.18 -7.36 -32.05
CA GLY A 252 -7.87 -8.36 -33.07
C GLY A 252 -8.00 -9.82 -32.67
N SER A 253 -9.21 -10.39 -32.79
CA SER A 253 -9.54 -11.49 -33.73
C SER A 253 -10.73 -12.36 -33.27
N SER A 254 -11.94 -12.03 -33.75
CA SER A 254 -12.83 -12.96 -34.45
C SER A 254 -13.99 -12.17 -35.09
N PRO A 255 -14.22 -12.28 -36.41
CA PRO A 255 -15.33 -11.64 -37.07
C PRO A 255 -16.58 -12.50 -36.85
N LEU A 256 -17.58 -11.98 -36.12
CA LEU A 256 -19.02 -12.26 -36.26
C LEU A 256 -19.75 -11.69 -35.03
N THR A 257 -19.98 -10.37 -35.04
CA THR A 257 -21.31 -9.74 -34.95
C THR A 257 -21.08 -8.24 -35.03
N GLN A 258 -21.21 -7.70 -36.25
CA GLN A 258 -21.49 -6.29 -36.44
C GLN A 258 -22.92 -6.04 -35.95
N GLY A 259 -23.04 -5.26 -34.89
CA GLY A 259 -24.24 -4.58 -34.46
C GLY A 259 -23.79 -3.25 -33.93
N SER A 260 -24.18 -2.18 -34.63
CA SER A 260 -23.92 -0.78 -34.31
C SER A 260 -24.21 -0.47 -32.86
N ASP A 261 -23.26 0.11 -32.13
CA ASP A 261 -23.57 1.06 -31.08
C ASP A 261 -22.46 2.11 -31.02
N GLU A 262 -22.85 3.36 -31.24
CA GLU A 262 -22.05 4.57 -31.05
C GLU A 262 -21.69 4.82 -29.56
N ASP A 263 -21.89 3.82 -28.68
CA ASP A 263 -21.58 3.83 -27.25
C ASP A 263 -20.17 3.29 -26.92
N ALA A 264 -19.36 2.91 -27.93
CA ALA A 264 -18.05 2.29 -27.73
C ALA A 264 -16.91 3.24 -27.28
N VAL A 265 -17.16 4.54 -27.04
CA VAL A 265 -16.07 5.49 -26.70
C VAL A 265 -16.38 6.45 -25.54
N ARG A 266 -17.54 6.38 -24.89
CA ARG A 266 -17.80 7.23 -23.70
C ARG A 266 -18.59 6.50 -22.62
N GLY A 267 -17.89 6.07 -21.57
CA GLY A 267 -18.49 5.75 -20.28
C GLY A 267 -18.09 4.40 -19.73
N THR A 268 -16.97 4.35 -19.00
CA THR A 268 -16.74 3.61 -17.74
C THR A 268 -15.23 3.42 -17.51
N GLN A 269 -14.51 4.54 -17.55
CA GLN A 269 -13.41 4.72 -16.63
C GLN A 269 -14.07 4.67 -15.24
N GLY A 270 -13.95 3.55 -14.52
CA GLY A 270 -13.98 3.64 -13.07
C GLY A 270 -12.85 4.60 -12.70
N ASP A 271 -13.11 5.56 -11.81
CA ASP A 271 -12.26 6.74 -11.63
C ASP A 271 -10.78 6.43 -11.31
N ILE A 272 -10.41 5.16 -11.00
CA ILE A 272 -9.04 4.74 -10.69
C ILE A 272 -8.74 3.32 -11.24
N PRO A 273 -7.90 3.17 -12.30
CA PRO A 273 -7.47 1.86 -12.81
C PRO A 273 -6.53 1.14 -11.83
N ILE A 274 -6.93 -0.03 -11.30
CA ILE A 274 -6.14 -0.77 -10.29
C ILE A 274 -5.20 -1.86 -10.84
N GLY A 275 -5.02 -1.95 -12.16
CA GLY A 275 -4.24 -3.05 -12.75
C GLY A 275 -5.01 -4.37 -12.75
N TYR A 276 -4.34 -5.53 -12.71
CA TYR A 276 -4.99 -6.86 -12.63
C TYR A 276 -4.50 -7.61 -11.39
N PRO A 277 -5.20 -7.48 -10.26
CA PRO A 277 -4.84 -8.16 -9.03
C PRO A 277 -4.86 -9.69 -9.21
N ILE A 278 -3.76 -10.36 -8.88
CA ILE A 278 -3.64 -11.84 -8.97
C ILE A 278 -3.48 -12.51 -7.61
N SER A 279 -2.84 -11.86 -6.65
CA SER A 279 -2.70 -12.34 -5.29
C SER A 279 -2.97 -11.21 -4.31
N LEU A 280 -3.50 -11.54 -3.13
CA LEU A 280 -3.97 -10.59 -2.13
C LEU A 280 -3.38 -10.92 -0.76
N ALA A 281 -3.04 -9.89 -0.01
CA ALA A 281 -2.72 -9.97 1.41
C ALA A 281 -3.41 -8.82 2.14
N ALA A 282 -4.39 -9.15 2.97
CA ALA A 282 -5.14 -8.14 3.72
C ALA A 282 -4.27 -7.56 4.84
N ILE A 283 -4.29 -6.23 4.97
CA ILE A 283 -3.55 -5.51 6.01
C ILE A 283 -4.51 -5.14 7.14
N ASN A 284 -5.64 -4.53 6.78
CA ASN A 284 -6.67 -4.12 7.70
C ASN A 284 -8.06 -4.18 7.02
N GLU A 285 -9.08 -3.61 7.66
CA GLU A 285 -10.47 -3.68 7.16
C GLU A 285 -10.72 -2.86 5.88
N HIS A 286 -9.79 -1.97 5.51
CA HIS A 286 -9.87 -1.11 4.33
C HIS A 286 -8.69 -1.28 3.37
N ALA A 287 -7.59 -1.92 3.81
CA ALA A 287 -6.34 -1.96 3.08
C ALA A 287 -5.93 -3.39 2.69
N VAL A 288 -5.55 -3.57 1.43
CA VAL A 288 -5.08 -4.85 0.87
C VAL A 288 -3.88 -4.63 -0.05
N VAL A 289 -2.86 -5.46 0.11
CA VAL A 289 -1.74 -5.52 -0.83
C VAL A 289 -2.04 -6.54 -1.89
N TYR A 290 -1.65 -6.24 -3.13
CA TYR A 290 -1.84 -7.15 -4.23
C TYR A 290 -0.69 -7.11 -5.22
N SER A 291 -0.44 -8.22 -5.88
CA SER A 291 0.43 -8.24 -7.06
C SER A 291 -0.39 -8.00 -8.33
N ASP A 292 0.19 -7.25 -9.25
CA ASP A 292 -0.32 -7.07 -10.62
C ASP A 292 0.71 -7.61 -11.60
N SER A 293 0.43 -8.81 -12.13
CA SER A 293 1.35 -9.45 -13.06
C SER A 293 1.38 -8.81 -14.44
N ARG A 294 0.36 -8.01 -14.81
CA ARG A 294 0.33 -7.33 -16.12
C ARG A 294 1.34 -6.19 -16.18
N THR A 295 1.54 -5.52 -15.06
CA THR A 295 2.46 -4.39 -14.95
C THR A 295 3.73 -4.74 -14.18
N HIS A 296 3.89 -6.01 -13.78
CA HIS A 296 5.02 -6.47 -12.97
C HIS A 296 5.22 -5.64 -11.70
N THR A 297 4.12 -5.31 -11.02
CA THR A 297 4.14 -4.45 -9.84
C THR A 297 3.51 -5.13 -8.62
N VAL A 298 3.86 -4.61 -7.45
CA VAL A 298 3.17 -4.88 -6.19
C VAL A 298 2.58 -3.56 -5.71
N ARG A 299 1.31 -3.58 -5.33
CA ARG A 299 0.52 -2.39 -5.02
C ARG A 299 -0.21 -2.55 -3.69
N LEU A 300 -0.52 -1.43 -3.06
CA LEU A 300 -1.39 -1.33 -1.90
C LEU A 300 -2.66 -0.60 -2.33
N LEU A 301 -3.82 -1.17 -2.06
CA LEU A 301 -5.09 -0.49 -2.16
C LEU A 301 -5.57 -0.10 -0.77
N ASP A 302 -5.98 1.15 -0.58
CA ASP A 302 -6.65 1.62 0.64
C ASP A 302 -7.99 2.25 0.29
N ASP A 303 -9.05 1.74 0.91
CA ASP A 303 -10.43 2.15 0.70
C ASP A 303 -11.02 3.02 1.83
N ALA A 304 -10.20 3.38 2.84
CA ALA A 304 -10.65 4.19 3.97
C ALA A 304 -10.94 5.64 3.58
N ALA A 305 -10.36 6.13 2.48
CA ALA A 305 -10.64 7.45 1.93
C ALA A 305 -11.87 7.44 0.99
N PRO A 306 -12.60 8.57 0.83
CA PRO A 306 -13.69 8.72 -0.14
C PRO A 306 -13.24 8.55 -1.60
N TYR A 307 -11.92 8.47 -1.84
CA TYR A 307 -11.35 8.00 -3.09
C TYR A 307 -10.55 6.73 -2.81
N THR A 308 -10.87 5.66 -3.54
CA THR A 308 -10.16 4.39 -3.50
C THR A 308 -8.73 4.57 -4.03
N TYR A 309 -7.71 4.48 -3.19
CA TYR A 309 -6.35 4.79 -3.61
C TYR A 309 -5.50 3.53 -3.86
N SER A 310 -4.79 3.46 -5.00
CA SER A 310 -3.78 2.44 -5.25
C SER A 310 -2.36 3.03 -5.25
N ARG A 311 -1.51 2.59 -4.31
CA ARG A 311 -0.10 2.95 -4.20
C ARG A 311 0.80 1.87 -4.80
N LEU A 312 1.82 2.28 -5.55
CA LEU A 312 2.89 1.38 -5.98
C LEU A 312 3.86 1.10 -4.82
N LEU A 313 4.08 -0.17 -4.49
CA LEU A 313 5.04 -0.60 -3.47
C LEU A 313 6.39 -1.06 -4.06
N GLY A 314 6.40 -1.41 -5.34
CA GLY A 314 7.60 -1.75 -6.09
C GLY A 314 7.26 -2.27 -7.50
N GLY A 315 8.27 -2.29 -8.36
CA GLY A 315 8.12 -2.44 -9.82
C GLY A 315 8.01 -1.09 -10.52
N GLN A 316 8.15 -1.09 -11.85
CA GLN A 316 7.95 0.10 -12.68
C GLN A 316 6.74 -0.12 -13.57
N ALA A 317 5.61 0.49 -13.19
CA ALA A 317 4.41 0.43 -14.01
C ALA A 317 4.62 1.27 -15.27
N THR A 318 4.28 0.70 -16.43
CA THR A 318 3.98 1.47 -17.64
C THR A 318 2.46 1.61 -17.76
N ASP A 319 1.99 2.70 -18.37
CA ASP A 319 0.55 2.96 -18.57
C ASP A 319 -0.12 1.94 -19.51
N VAL A 320 0.67 1.09 -20.16
CA VAL A 320 0.23 0.07 -21.12
C VAL A 320 0.92 -1.26 -20.79
N ALA A 321 0.13 -2.26 -20.41
CA ALA A 321 0.62 -3.61 -20.07
C ALA A 321 1.53 -4.24 -21.15
N PRO A 322 1.30 -4.06 -22.47
CA PRO A 322 2.22 -4.59 -23.50
C PRO A 322 3.60 -3.93 -23.51
N GLU A 323 3.73 -2.73 -22.93
CA GLU A 323 5.00 -1.99 -22.84
C GLU A 323 5.72 -2.26 -21.51
N SER A 324 5.07 -2.92 -20.56
CA SER A 324 5.69 -3.34 -19.31
C SER A 324 6.60 -4.52 -19.61
N SER A 325 7.91 -4.35 -19.39
CA SER A 325 8.86 -5.45 -19.44
C SER A 325 9.21 -5.87 -18.02
N GLY A 326 8.83 -7.10 -17.65
CA GLY A 326 9.30 -7.71 -16.42
C GLY A 326 10.83 -7.71 -16.36
N GLY A 327 11.38 -7.67 -15.15
CA GLY A 327 12.83 -7.64 -14.96
C GLY A 327 13.22 -7.90 -13.51
N PHE A 328 14.51 -7.81 -13.23
CA PHE A 328 15.06 -8.01 -11.89
C PHE A 328 15.93 -6.83 -11.47
N ALA A 329 15.49 -6.14 -10.43
CA ALA A 329 16.30 -5.16 -9.71
C ALA A 329 15.85 -5.10 -8.25
N ASP A 330 16.80 -5.21 -7.31
CA ASP A 330 16.65 -4.80 -5.91
C ASP A 330 16.93 -3.30 -5.80
N GLY A 331 16.41 -2.62 -4.76
CA GLY A 331 16.61 -1.17 -4.59
C GLY A 331 15.44 -0.49 -3.87
N GLY A 332 15.31 0.81 -4.08
CA GLY A 332 14.08 1.53 -3.73
C GLY A 332 12.89 1.01 -4.55
N ALA A 333 11.67 1.23 -4.08
CA ALA A 333 10.44 0.87 -4.77
C ALA A 333 10.44 1.33 -6.24
N SER A 334 10.81 2.59 -6.52
CA SER A 334 10.81 3.16 -7.88
C SER A 334 11.90 2.60 -8.81
N GLN A 335 12.93 1.97 -8.25
CA GLN A 335 14.07 1.40 -8.99
C GLN A 335 13.97 -0.12 -9.11
N SER A 336 13.14 -0.74 -8.28
CA SER A 336 12.97 -2.18 -8.24
C SER A 336 12.20 -2.69 -9.45
N LEU A 337 12.52 -3.91 -9.88
CA LEU A 337 11.80 -4.62 -10.93
C LEU A 337 11.41 -6.01 -10.42
N PHE A 338 10.19 -6.41 -10.79
CA PHE A 338 9.66 -7.76 -10.65
C PHE A 338 9.43 -8.38 -12.02
N ASP A 339 9.29 -9.70 -12.07
CA ASP A 339 8.86 -10.44 -13.24
C ASP A 339 7.81 -11.48 -12.82
N ALA A 340 6.61 -11.35 -13.38
CA ALA A 340 5.38 -12.03 -12.97
C ALA A 340 5.27 -12.27 -11.44
N PRO A 341 5.09 -11.21 -10.61
CA PRO A 341 4.82 -11.41 -9.20
C PRO A 341 3.43 -12.06 -9.01
N LEU A 342 3.38 -13.31 -8.55
CA LEU A 342 2.13 -14.09 -8.48
C LEU A 342 1.64 -14.36 -7.06
N GLY A 343 2.48 -14.15 -6.05
CA GLY A 343 2.11 -14.35 -4.65
C GLY A 343 2.52 -13.17 -3.79
N VAL A 344 1.65 -12.73 -2.89
CA VAL A 344 1.98 -11.74 -1.86
C VAL A 344 1.56 -12.24 -0.49
N LEU A 345 2.31 -11.82 0.53
CA LEU A 345 2.03 -12.06 1.93
C LEU A 345 2.40 -10.79 2.70
N TYR A 346 1.53 -10.36 3.61
CA TYR A 346 1.82 -9.27 4.52
C TYR A 346 2.35 -9.82 5.84
N ASP A 347 3.52 -9.33 6.28
CA ASP A 347 4.23 -9.74 7.49
C ASP A 347 4.68 -8.49 8.25
N HIS A 348 3.90 -8.08 9.25
CA HIS A 348 4.27 -7.07 10.26
C HIS A 348 4.98 -5.81 9.72
N GLY A 349 4.36 -5.11 8.75
CA GLY A 349 4.93 -3.90 8.15
C GLY A 349 5.90 -4.16 6.99
N ALA A 350 5.94 -5.39 6.48
CA ALA A 350 6.62 -5.77 5.26
C ALA A 350 5.71 -6.60 4.35
N VAL A 351 6.02 -6.62 3.06
CA VAL A 351 5.36 -7.48 2.07
C VAL A 351 6.37 -8.47 1.53
N VAL A 352 6.07 -9.75 1.64
CA VAL A 352 6.84 -10.82 0.99
C VAL A 352 6.17 -11.15 -0.33
N VAL A 353 6.98 -11.27 -1.39
CA VAL A 353 6.51 -11.40 -2.78
C VAL A 353 7.13 -12.63 -3.41
N ALA A 354 6.32 -13.49 -4.00
CA ALA A 354 6.77 -14.54 -4.89
C ALA A 354 6.97 -13.96 -6.29
N ASP A 355 8.23 -13.65 -6.61
CA ASP A 355 8.68 -13.05 -7.86
C ASP A 355 8.99 -14.18 -8.85
N SER A 356 7.91 -14.73 -9.40
CA SER A 356 7.87 -16.05 -10.03
C SER A 356 8.75 -16.15 -11.28
N GLY A 357 8.75 -15.10 -12.10
CA GLY A 357 9.59 -14.98 -13.29
C GLY A 357 11.07 -14.97 -12.92
N ASN A 358 11.42 -14.26 -11.85
CA ASN A 358 12.78 -14.15 -11.33
C ASN A 358 13.23 -15.28 -10.41
N LYS A 359 12.37 -16.29 -10.14
CA LYS A 359 12.71 -17.48 -9.35
C LYS A 359 13.16 -17.14 -7.91
N ARG A 360 12.55 -16.10 -7.33
CA ARG A 360 12.93 -15.55 -6.03
C ARG A 360 11.71 -15.27 -5.16
N ILE A 361 11.95 -15.29 -3.86
CA ILE A 361 11.09 -14.63 -2.88
C ILE A 361 11.75 -13.28 -2.55
N ARG A 362 11.02 -12.20 -2.72
CA ARG A 362 11.46 -10.82 -2.47
C ARG A 362 10.74 -10.27 -1.23
N LYS A 363 11.32 -9.28 -0.58
CA LYS A 363 10.71 -8.59 0.56
C LYS A 363 10.74 -7.08 0.33
N ILE A 364 9.58 -6.46 0.42
CA ILE A 364 9.37 -5.01 0.46
C ILE A 364 9.31 -4.63 1.94
N SER A 365 10.30 -3.90 2.43
CA SER A 365 10.40 -3.46 3.83
C SER A 365 10.18 -1.95 3.94
N GLY A 366 9.86 -1.48 5.14
CA GLY A 366 9.63 -0.04 5.39
C GLY A 366 8.25 0.44 4.97
N LEU A 367 7.27 -0.48 4.88
CA LEU A 367 5.89 -0.12 4.63
C LEU A 367 5.33 0.57 5.87
N ASP A 368 5.24 1.89 5.78
CA ASP A 368 4.52 2.70 6.76
C ASP A 368 3.04 2.76 6.39
N LEU A 369 2.22 2.17 7.26
CA LEU A 369 0.77 2.07 7.13
C LEU A 369 0.05 3.12 7.96
N ARG A 370 0.77 4.10 8.52
CA ARG A 370 0.14 5.34 8.95
C ARG A 370 -0.43 5.96 7.67
N GLY A 371 -1.72 5.78 7.49
CA GLY A 371 -2.58 6.45 6.52
C GLY A 371 -3.52 7.41 7.25
N ALA A 372 -4.17 8.29 6.49
CA ALA A 372 -4.98 9.35 7.07
C ALA A 372 -6.11 8.83 7.90
N ILE A 373 -6.06 9.17 9.19
CA ILE A 373 -7.16 8.90 10.08
C ILE A 373 -8.24 9.90 9.70
N LEU A 374 -9.34 9.40 9.14
CA LEU A 374 -10.57 10.18 9.04
C LEU A 374 -10.90 10.70 10.43
N ALA A 375 -11.24 11.98 10.54
CA ALA A 375 -11.50 12.64 11.82
C ALA A 375 -12.80 12.16 12.51
N THR A 376 -13.13 10.87 12.49
CA THR A 376 -14.22 10.29 13.28
C THR A 376 -13.69 9.87 14.67
N SER A 377 -14.55 9.92 15.68
CA SER A 377 -14.20 9.52 17.04
C SER A 377 -13.83 8.04 17.19
N GLN A 378 -14.15 7.20 16.19
CA GLN A 378 -13.88 5.76 16.23
C GLN A 378 -12.50 5.40 15.68
N ASP A 379 -11.98 6.20 14.74
CA ASP A 379 -10.71 5.90 14.04
C ASP A 379 -9.52 6.64 14.66
N MET A 380 -9.76 7.74 15.40
CA MET A 380 -8.76 8.47 16.18
C MET A 380 -8.35 7.71 17.44
N ASN A 381 -7.58 6.64 17.25
CA ASN A 381 -7.09 5.80 18.34
C ASN A 381 -5.81 6.39 18.96
N CYS A 382 -5.97 7.28 19.94
CA CYS A 382 -4.86 7.93 20.63
C CYS A 382 -4.92 7.70 22.16
N SER A 383 -3.76 7.64 22.82
CA SER A 383 -3.67 7.39 24.27
C SER A 383 -3.30 8.68 25.04
N PRO A 384 -4.15 9.16 25.97
CA PRO A 384 -3.83 10.32 26.81
C PRO A 384 -2.59 10.12 27.70
N ASN A 385 -2.20 8.87 27.95
CA ASN A 385 -1.05 8.51 28.80
C ASN A 385 0.22 8.20 27.98
N SER A 386 0.28 8.67 26.73
CA SER A 386 1.45 8.49 25.87
C SER A 386 2.69 9.14 26.51
N ARG A 387 3.79 8.38 26.58
CA ARG A 387 5.11 8.93 26.94
C ARG A 387 5.75 9.74 25.80
N SER A 388 5.21 9.61 24.59
CA SER A 388 5.62 10.40 23.43
C SER A 388 4.83 11.72 23.37
N PHE A 389 5.47 12.77 22.88
CA PHE A 389 4.83 14.04 22.55
C PHE A 389 4.04 13.89 21.24
N GLN A 390 2.73 14.04 21.32
CA GLN A 390 1.78 13.77 20.23
C GLN A 390 1.37 15.07 19.53
N ILE A 391 1.46 15.12 18.22
CA ILE A 391 1.11 16.28 17.40
C ILE A 391 0.04 15.86 16.40
N ALA A 392 -1.14 16.49 16.41
CA ALA A 392 -2.11 16.26 15.33
C ALA A 392 -1.77 17.18 14.15
N TYR A 393 -1.63 16.63 12.93
CA TYR A 393 -1.43 17.41 11.71
C TYR A 393 -2.67 17.34 10.84
N VAL A 394 -3.50 18.38 10.85
CA VAL A 394 -4.87 18.37 10.31
C VAL A 394 -4.93 19.11 8.98
N GLY A 395 -5.52 18.53 7.91
CA GLY A 395 -5.72 19.24 6.64
C GLY A 395 -5.96 18.35 5.41
N ASN A 396 -6.16 18.96 4.24
CA ASN A 396 -6.74 18.29 3.07
C ASN A 396 -6.13 18.60 1.67
N SER A 397 -4.86 19.02 1.49
CA SER A 397 -4.37 19.20 0.08
C SER A 397 -2.87 19.27 -0.21
N ILE A 398 -1.94 18.87 0.68
CA ILE A 398 -0.50 18.86 0.29
C ILE A 398 0.36 17.88 1.10
N ILE A 399 -0.29 17.16 2.01
CA ILE A 399 0.38 16.71 3.23
C ILE A 399 0.72 15.22 3.17
N TRP A 400 0.10 14.42 2.31
CA TRP A 400 0.19 12.97 2.52
C TRP A 400 -0.35 12.04 1.44
N TRP A 401 -1.32 12.45 0.63
CA TRP A 401 -2.28 11.47 0.10
C TRP A 401 -1.68 10.37 -0.78
N ASP A 402 -0.57 10.65 -1.48
CA ASP A 402 0.15 9.68 -2.32
C ASP A 402 1.66 9.61 -2.07
N THR A 403 2.17 10.32 -1.06
CA THR A 403 3.61 10.31 -0.72
C THR A 403 3.87 9.29 0.39
N ASP A 404 4.98 8.56 0.30
CA ASP A 404 5.42 7.73 1.42
C ASP A 404 5.55 8.57 2.70
N TRP A 405 5.33 7.96 3.88
CA TRP A 405 5.39 8.70 5.14
C TRP A 405 6.69 9.50 5.26
N ALA A 406 7.85 8.91 4.93
CA ALA A 406 9.13 9.64 4.95
C ALA A 406 9.16 10.83 4.00
N GLY A 407 8.57 10.74 2.81
CA GLY A 407 8.53 11.86 1.89
C GLY A 407 7.50 12.91 2.29
N SER A 408 6.46 12.55 3.03
CA SER A 408 5.38 13.44 3.46
C SER A 408 5.86 14.56 4.41
N ILE A 409 5.19 15.71 4.41
CA ILE A 409 5.49 16.82 5.34
C ILE A 409 5.39 16.38 6.81
N PRO A 410 4.34 15.66 7.27
CA PRO A 410 4.23 15.19 8.64
C PRO A 410 5.33 14.20 9.02
N GLY A 411 5.75 13.33 8.10
CA GLY A 411 6.84 12.40 8.38
C GLY A 411 8.22 13.06 8.38
N GLN A 412 8.46 14.05 7.52
CA GLN A 412 9.65 14.90 7.60
C GLN A 412 9.69 15.69 8.90
N LEU A 413 8.54 16.24 9.33
CA LEU A 413 8.36 16.89 10.62
C LEU A 413 8.70 15.92 11.77
N GLU A 414 8.12 14.73 11.79
CA GLU A 414 8.37 13.71 12.81
C GLU A 414 9.86 13.30 12.84
N ALA A 415 10.45 13.04 11.68
CA ALA A 415 11.84 12.63 11.55
C ALA A 415 12.79 13.71 12.06
N ALA A 416 12.62 14.95 11.61
CA ALA A 416 13.44 16.07 12.03
C ALA A 416 13.30 16.38 13.52
N MET A 417 12.09 16.31 14.08
CA MET A 417 11.89 16.47 15.53
C MET A 417 12.57 15.37 16.33
N ASN A 418 12.47 14.10 15.90
CA ASN A 418 13.11 12.97 16.59
C ASN A 418 14.63 12.95 16.44
N ALA A 419 15.21 13.45 15.35
CA ALA A 419 16.65 13.52 15.15
C ALA A 419 17.38 14.36 16.23
N GLY A 420 16.71 15.37 16.79
CA GLY A 420 17.23 16.22 17.87
C GLY A 420 16.70 15.90 19.27
N ALA A 421 15.88 14.87 19.44
CA ALA A 421 15.02 14.72 20.62
C ALA A 421 15.66 14.09 21.87
N GLY A 422 16.88 13.56 21.76
CA GLY A 422 17.51 12.80 22.84
C GLY A 422 16.65 11.60 23.27
N SER A 423 16.12 11.61 24.50
CA SER A 423 15.23 10.56 25.03
C SER A 423 13.74 10.81 24.80
N ARG A 424 13.35 12.00 24.32
CA ARG A 424 11.95 12.33 24.05
C ARG A 424 11.57 11.74 22.69
N ARG A 425 10.35 11.23 22.57
CA ARG A 425 9.82 10.71 21.30
C ARG A 425 8.70 11.62 20.83
N TYR A 426 8.79 12.10 19.60
CA TYR A 426 7.74 12.87 18.94
C TYR A 426 6.98 11.93 18.00
N VAL A 427 5.65 12.05 18.01
CA VAL A 427 4.77 11.31 17.11
C VAL A 427 3.85 12.30 16.44
N VAL A 428 3.84 12.32 15.12
CA VAL A 428 2.94 13.14 14.33
C VAL A 428 1.82 12.24 13.84
N THR A 429 0.60 12.55 14.29
CA THR A 429 -0.63 11.90 13.85
C THR A 429 -1.35 12.83 12.89
N PRO A 430 -1.17 12.65 11.60
CA PRO A 430 -1.95 13.38 10.62
C PRO A 430 -3.44 12.95 10.61
N VAL A 431 -4.32 13.94 10.50
CA VAL A 431 -5.77 13.81 10.64
C VAL A 431 -6.44 14.43 9.41
N GLN A 432 -7.29 13.65 8.74
CA GLN A 432 -7.98 14.07 7.53
C GLN A 432 -9.44 14.40 7.83
N PHE A 433 -9.93 15.45 7.18
CA PHE A 433 -11.35 15.73 7.08
C PHE A 433 -11.71 16.08 5.64
N PHE A 434 -12.90 15.65 5.23
CA PHE A 434 -13.53 16.05 3.98
C PHE A 434 -14.49 17.18 4.28
N ALA A 435 -14.05 18.42 4.10
CA ALA A 435 -14.93 19.56 4.30
C ALA A 435 -15.81 19.77 3.07
N ALA A 436 -17.07 19.36 3.16
CA ALA A 436 -18.13 19.95 2.36
C ALA A 436 -18.59 21.30 2.95
N GLU A 437 -18.44 21.51 4.27
CA GLU A 437 -18.96 22.65 5.02
C GLU A 437 -18.08 23.05 6.23
N LEU A 438 -18.07 24.34 6.61
CA LEU A 438 -17.25 24.89 7.72
C LEU A 438 -17.58 24.27 9.10
N ASP A 439 -18.83 23.90 9.34
CA ASP A 439 -19.26 23.36 10.63
C ASP A 439 -18.64 21.98 10.92
N ALA A 440 -18.37 21.21 9.86
CA ALA A 440 -17.65 19.94 9.96
C ALA A 440 -16.20 20.16 10.40
N VAL A 441 -15.50 21.15 9.81
CA VAL A 441 -14.12 21.51 10.18
C VAL A 441 -14.04 21.89 11.66
N THR A 442 -15.01 22.67 12.13
CA THR A 442 -15.13 23.08 13.54
C THR A 442 -15.25 21.87 14.45
N SER A 443 -16.21 20.98 14.15
CA SER A 443 -16.49 19.79 14.95
C SER A 443 -15.27 18.85 15.05
N TYR A 444 -14.53 18.69 13.95
CA TYR A 444 -13.34 17.85 13.92
C TYR A 444 -12.20 18.39 14.78
N LEU A 445 -11.93 19.69 14.69
CA LEU A 445 -10.87 20.33 15.48
C LEU A 445 -11.24 20.38 16.97
N GLU A 446 -12.52 20.60 17.31
CA GLU A 446 -13.00 20.52 18.70
C GLU A 446 -12.82 19.11 19.28
N LEU A 447 -13.12 18.06 18.51
CA LEU A 447 -12.94 16.68 18.96
C LEU A 447 -11.47 16.38 19.34
N LEU A 448 -10.49 16.96 18.63
CA LEU A 448 -9.08 16.85 19.01
C LEU A 448 -8.80 17.44 20.39
N THR A 449 -9.49 18.52 20.75
CA THR A 449 -9.36 19.13 22.08
C THR A 449 -9.99 18.30 23.19
N GLU A 450 -11.06 17.55 22.87
CA GLU A 450 -11.78 16.70 23.82
C GLU A 450 -11.04 15.40 24.12
N MET A 451 -10.35 14.82 23.13
CA MET A 451 -9.61 13.55 23.30
C MET A 451 -8.43 13.65 24.26
N ARG A 452 -7.88 14.86 24.48
CA ARG A 452 -6.75 15.13 25.40
C ARG A 452 -5.51 14.25 25.19
N CYS A 453 -5.32 13.73 23.99
CA CYS A 453 -4.19 12.89 23.65
C CYS A 453 -3.11 13.64 22.84
N TYR A 454 -3.43 14.81 22.30
CA TYR A 454 -2.52 15.66 21.55
C TYR A 454 -1.96 16.78 22.41
N HIS A 455 -0.66 17.01 22.26
CA HIS A 455 0.08 18.06 22.96
C HIS A 455 0.21 19.33 22.12
N ALA A 456 0.01 19.24 20.80
CA ALA A 456 -0.09 20.35 19.88
C ALA A 456 -0.92 19.94 18.66
N VAL A 457 -1.52 20.92 17.99
CA VAL A 457 -2.24 20.74 16.73
C VAL A 457 -1.69 21.70 15.69
N VAL A 458 -1.37 21.15 14.53
CA VAL A 458 -1.03 21.90 13.32
C VAL A 458 -2.24 21.82 12.40
N PHE A 459 -2.84 22.96 12.06
CA PHE A 459 -4.00 23.03 11.17
C PHE A 459 -3.62 23.69 9.84
N SER A 460 -3.57 22.89 8.79
CA SER A 460 -3.31 23.35 7.43
C SER A 460 -4.57 23.87 6.78
N VAL A 461 -4.49 25.09 6.24
CA VAL A 461 -5.61 25.78 5.58
C VAL A 461 -5.27 26.16 4.14
N ASN A 462 -6.23 25.95 3.25
CA ASN A 462 -6.19 26.32 1.82
C ASN A 462 -7.63 26.59 1.33
N SER A 463 -7.85 26.72 0.02
CA SER A 463 -9.18 26.89 -0.57
C SER A 463 -10.09 25.69 -0.29
N GLY A 464 -9.61 24.46 -0.49
CA GLY A 464 -10.34 23.23 -0.22
C GLY A 464 -10.78 23.05 1.23
N THR A 465 -10.12 23.70 2.20
CA THR A 465 -10.48 23.64 3.63
C THR A 465 -11.88 24.20 3.91
N PHE A 466 -12.33 25.16 3.11
CA PHE A 466 -13.60 25.87 3.31
C PHE A 466 -14.73 25.40 2.37
N GLY A 467 -14.47 24.34 1.60
CA GLY A 467 -15.44 23.69 0.71
C GLY A 467 -15.81 24.49 -0.55
N SER A 468 -16.38 23.82 -1.55
CA SER A 468 -16.92 24.45 -2.78
C SER A 468 -18.14 25.37 -2.53
N ALA A 469 -18.72 25.32 -1.33
CA ALA A 469 -19.97 26.01 -0.96
C ALA A 469 -19.85 27.54 -0.87
N LEU A 470 -18.65 28.08 -0.64
CA LEU A 470 -18.44 29.53 -0.56
C LEU A 470 -18.19 30.19 -1.92
N GLY A 471 -18.04 29.38 -2.97
CA GLY A 471 -17.64 29.82 -4.31
C GLY A 471 -16.26 30.48 -4.30
N ASN A 472 -15.56 30.48 -5.42
CA ASN A 472 -14.35 31.29 -5.59
C ASN A 472 -14.66 32.80 -5.66
N THR A 473 -15.67 33.28 -4.91
CA THR A 473 -16.12 34.66 -4.89
C THR A 473 -15.42 35.40 -3.76
N PRO A 474 -14.51 36.35 -4.06
CA PRO A 474 -13.84 37.14 -3.04
C PRO A 474 -14.86 37.82 -2.11
N GLY A 475 -14.72 37.60 -0.79
CA GLY A 475 -15.54 38.24 0.25
C GLY A 475 -16.67 37.39 0.84
N ALA A 476 -17.21 36.38 0.15
CA ALA A 476 -18.31 35.55 0.67
C ALA A 476 -17.89 34.65 1.86
N PHE A 477 -16.61 34.31 1.92
CA PHE A 477 -16.06 33.43 2.96
C PHE A 477 -15.51 34.15 4.19
N ALA A 478 -15.29 35.47 4.12
CA ALA A 478 -14.52 36.17 5.14
C ALA A 478 -15.20 36.10 6.51
N ALA A 479 -16.50 36.44 6.58
CA ALA A 479 -17.23 36.41 7.84
C ALA A 479 -17.38 34.99 8.45
N PRO A 480 -17.74 33.94 7.67
CA PRO A 480 -17.70 32.56 8.15
C PRO A 480 -16.32 32.12 8.66
N ALA A 481 -15.25 32.40 7.93
CA ALA A 481 -13.89 32.04 8.31
C ALA A 481 -13.42 32.80 9.57
N THR A 482 -13.72 34.09 9.70
CA THR A 482 -13.45 34.86 10.93
C THR A 482 -14.13 34.23 12.14
N ARG A 483 -15.40 33.83 12.02
CA ARG A 483 -16.12 33.15 13.11
C ARG A 483 -15.47 31.83 13.48
N LEU A 484 -15.09 31.02 12.49
CA LEU A 484 -14.38 29.76 12.71
C LEU A 484 -13.09 30.00 13.50
N PHE A 485 -12.21 30.88 13.04
CA PHE A 485 -10.92 31.08 13.70
C PHE A 485 -11.08 31.67 15.11
N LEU A 486 -11.97 32.64 15.32
CA LEU A 486 -12.24 33.13 16.68
C LEU A 486 -12.75 32.02 17.62
N HIS A 487 -13.61 31.14 17.11
CA HIS A 487 -14.12 30.00 17.86
C HIS A 487 -13.03 28.97 18.17
N LEU A 488 -12.24 28.58 17.17
CA LEU A 488 -11.11 27.65 17.34
C LEU A 488 -10.09 28.20 18.34
N ARG A 489 -9.75 29.49 18.26
CA ARG A 489 -8.87 30.13 19.23
C ARG A 489 -9.38 29.92 20.66
N ALA A 490 -10.65 30.26 20.91
CA ALA A 490 -11.26 30.12 22.23
C ALA A 490 -11.28 28.66 22.71
N ALA A 491 -11.60 27.71 21.82
CA ALA A 491 -11.64 26.28 22.14
C ALA A 491 -10.25 25.73 22.54
N PHE A 492 -9.21 26.05 21.76
CA PHE A 492 -7.85 25.58 21.99
C PHE A 492 -7.17 26.27 23.19
N GLU A 493 -7.42 27.57 23.40
CA GLU A 493 -6.99 28.29 24.61
C GLU A 493 -7.61 27.65 25.87
N LYS A 494 -8.91 27.32 25.83
CA LYS A 494 -9.62 26.64 26.92
C LYS A 494 -9.06 25.24 27.18
N ALA A 495 -8.72 24.50 26.12
CA ALA A 495 -8.14 23.16 26.23
C ALA A 495 -6.65 23.16 26.64
N ARG A 496 -5.99 24.33 26.59
CA ARG A 496 -4.53 24.49 26.76
C ARG A 496 -3.74 23.64 25.78
N ILE A 497 -4.24 23.53 24.56
CA ILE A 497 -3.56 22.83 23.47
C ILE A 497 -3.09 23.90 22.48
N PRO A 498 -1.78 24.02 22.24
CA PRO A 498 -1.22 24.88 21.19
C PRO A 498 -1.84 24.56 19.82
N LEU A 499 -2.38 25.58 19.15
CA LEU A 499 -2.87 25.51 17.76
C LEU A 499 -1.98 26.38 16.87
N LEU A 500 -1.27 25.76 15.93
CA LEU A 500 -0.53 26.44 14.87
C LEU A 500 -1.30 26.32 13.56
N VAL A 501 -1.67 27.45 12.94
CA VAL A 501 -2.27 27.43 11.61
C VAL A 501 -1.20 27.56 10.53
N VAL A 502 -1.30 26.76 9.48
CA VAL A 502 -0.37 26.73 8.35
C VAL A 502 -1.13 27.09 7.09
N ASP A 503 -0.87 28.29 6.56
CA ASP A 503 -1.43 28.76 5.30
C ASP A 503 -0.67 28.13 4.13
N VAL A 504 -1.40 27.30 3.38
CA VAL A 504 -0.91 26.57 2.22
C VAL A 504 -1.39 27.30 0.95
N PRO A 505 -0.48 27.60 0.00
CA PRO A 505 -0.85 28.32 -1.21
C PRO A 505 -1.96 27.61 -2.02
N THR A 506 -3.02 28.35 -2.32
CA THR A 506 -4.22 27.83 -3.01
C THR A 506 -4.00 27.33 -4.42
N HIS A 507 -2.99 27.82 -5.14
CA HIS A 507 -2.63 27.30 -6.46
C HIS A 507 -2.17 25.83 -6.45
N PHE A 508 -1.87 25.30 -5.26
CA PHE A 508 -1.51 23.91 -5.06
C PHE A 508 -2.63 23.12 -4.37
N ASP A 509 -3.88 23.59 -4.47
CA ASP A 509 -5.07 22.82 -4.12
C ASP A 509 -5.30 21.75 -5.20
N LEU A 510 -4.39 20.78 -5.22
CA LEU A 510 -4.31 19.71 -6.19
C LEU A 510 -4.93 18.46 -5.58
N GLY A 511 -5.49 17.60 -6.44
CA GLY A 511 -6.12 16.37 -6.00
C GLY A 511 -5.15 15.45 -5.23
N PRO A 512 -5.69 14.38 -4.61
CA PRO A 512 -4.92 13.51 -3.73
C PRO A 512 -3.72 12.82 -4.36
N SER A 513 -3.66 12.72 -5.69
CA SER A 513 -2.53 12.11 -6.36
C SER A 513 -1.54 13.13 -6.92
N GLU A 514 -0.25 12.85 -6.81
CA GLU A 514 0.81 13.61 -7.51
C GLU A 514 0.54 13.67 -9.02
N ALA A 515 -0.20 12.70 -9.59
CA ALA A 515 -0.60 12.69 -10.99
C ALA A 515 -1.71 13.70 -11.34
N THR A 516 -2.49 14.17 -10.36
CA THR A 516 -3.49 15.24 -10.55
C THR A 516 -2.91 16.64 -10.43
N TRP A 517 -1.58 16.74 -10.21
CA TRP A 517 -0.88 18.00 -10.07
C TRP A 517 -0.74 18.63 -11.47
N ILE A 518 -1.74 19.42 -11.88
CA ILE A 518 -1.75 20.11 -13.17
C ILE A 518 -0.59 21.10 -13.21
N LYS A 519 0.02 21.27 -14.39
CA LYS A 519 1.04 22.29 -14.70
C LYS A 519 0.60 23.67 -14.21
N VAL A 520 1.03 24.08 -13.03
CA VAL A 520 0.84 25.43 -12.51
C VAL A 520 1.77 26.35 -13.29
N PRO A 521 1.26 27.30 -14.12
CA PRO A 521 2.12 28.20 -14.87
C PRO A 521 2.99 29.02 -13.93
N GLN A 522 4.19 29.42 -14.34
CA GLN A 522 5.09 30.25 -13.53
C GLN A 522 4.46 31.60 -13.11
N ALA A 523 3.40 32.03 -13.81
CA ALA A 523 2.56 33.19 -13.48
C ALA A 523 1.67 32.99 -12.23
N ALA A 524 1.53 31.77 -11.72
CA ALA A 524 0.75 31.42 -10.51
C ALA A 524 1.63 31.31 -9.24
N LEU A 525 2.85 31.86 -9.27
CA LEU A 525 3.77 31.96 -8.11
C LEU A 525 3.51 33.22 -7.26
N THR A 526 2.30 33.74 -7.28
CA THR A 526 1.90 34.91 -6.50
C THR A 526 0.63 34.62 -5.72
N PRO A 527 0.52 35.08 -4.45
CA PRO A 527 -0.70 34.93 -3.67
C PRO A 527 -1.90 35.56 -4.36
N ILE A 528 -2.99 34.81 -4.52
CA ILE A 528 -4.25 35.33 -5.02
C ILE A 528 -5.02 36.03 -3.90
N ASP A 529 -6.08 36.76 -4.26
CA ASP A 529 -6.93 37.51 -3.33
C ASP A 529 -7.45 36.64 -2.17
N TRP A 530 -7.65 35.34 -2.43
CA TRP A 530 -8.00 34.37 -1.41
C TRP A 530 -6.93 34.23 -0.32
N ASP A 531 -5.68 33.96 -0.71
CA ASP A 531 -4.57 33.78 0.24
C ASP A 531 -4.31 35.06 1.05
N GLN A 532 -4.51 36.23 0.43
CA GLN A 532 -4.40 37.52 1.12
C GLN A 532 -5.51 37.68 2.18
N SER A 533 -6.74 37.33 1.81
CA SER A 533 -7.91 37.42 2.70
C SER A 533 -7.83 36.44 3.86
N VAL A 534 -7.42 35.18 3.64
CA VAL A 534 -7.19 34.21 4.73
C VAL A 534 -6.14 34.71 5.71
N ARG A 535 -5.02 35.26 5.22
CA ARG A 535 -3.97 35.81 6.08
C ARG A 535 -4.41 37.03 6.88
N ALA A 536 -5.23 37.90 6.29
CA ALA A 536 -5.82 39.03 7.02
C ALA A 536 -6.72 38.53 8.16
N ILE A 537 -7.58 37.54 7.88
CA ILE A 537 -8.47 36.93 8.89
C ILE A 537 -7.67 36.26 10.01
N LEU A 538 -6.61 35.52 9.67
CA LEU A 538 -5.72 34.90 10.66
C LEU A 538 -5.06 35.96 11.54
N GLY A 539 -4.56 37.05 10.95
CA GLY A 539 -4.02 38.19 11.68
C GLY A 539 -5.03 38.81 12.66
N ASP A 540 -6.26 39.02 12.22
CA ASP A 540 -7.34 39.59 13.04
C ASP A 540 -7.82 38.63 14.13
N SER A 541 -7.74 37.32 13.90
CA SER A 541 -8.14 36.29 14.88
C SER A 541 -7.18 36.21 16.07
N GLY A 542 -5.92 36.60 15.88
CA GLY A 542 -4.83 36.46 16.86
C GLY A 542 -4.35 35.03 17.08
N ILE A 543 -4.71 34.07 16.20
CA ILE A 543 -4.10 32.73 16.19
C ILE A 543 -2.69 32.81 15.61
N ASP A 544 -1.74 32.11 16.21
CA ASP A 544 -0.41 31.93 15.62
C ASP A 544 -0.49 31.16 14.30
N TYR A 545 0.02 31.78 13.24
CA TYR A 545 0.06 31.18 11.92
C TYR A 545 1.40 31.38 11.22
N ILE A 546 1.71 30.48 10.28
CA ILE A 546 2.80 30.62 9.33
C ILE A 546 2.23 30.57 7.90
N SER A 547 2.79 31.39 7.01
CA SER A 547 2.50 31.29 5.58
C SER A 547 3.61 30.49 4.91
N LEU A 548 3.26 29.43 4.18
CA LEU A 548 4.24 28.60 3.50
C LEU A 548 4.65 29.16 2.14
N TRP A 549 3.98 30.18 1.63
CA TRP A 549 4.32 30.87 0.37
C TRP A 549 5.84 31.09 0.14
N PRO A 550 6.62 31.55 1.14
CA PRO A 550 8.07 31.67 0.99
C PRO A 550 8.78 30.33 0.75
N SER A 551 8.39 29.27 1.46
CA SER A 551 8.98 27.93 1.29
C SER A 551 8.66 27.34 -0.08
N PHE A 552 7.41 27.45 -0.53
CA PHE A 552 7.00 27.03 -1.89
C PHE A 552 7.78 27.78 -2.96
N THR A 553 7.85 29.11 -2.85
CA THR A 553 8.57 29.95 -3.82
C THR A 553 10.07 29.63 -3.82
N THR A 554 10.64 29.34 -2.65
CA THR A 554 12.05 28.98 -2.50
C THR A 554 12.34 27.63 -3.15
N ASP A 555 11.48 26.63 -2.93
CA ASP A 555 11.66 25.31 -3.54
C ASP A 555 11.58 25.38 -5.07
N ILE A 556 10.56 26.04 -5.60
CA ILE A 556 10.34 26.15 -7.05
C ILE A 556 11.49 26.91 -7.75
N ARG A 557 12.12 27.87 -7.06
CA ARG A 557 13.28 28.62 -7.59
C ARG A 557 14.61 27.91 -7.33
N SER A 558 14.61 26.81 -6.59
CA SER A 558 15.84 26.08 -6.25
C SER A 558 16.44 25.42 -7.48
N PRO A 559 17.77 25.52 -7.71
CA PRO A 559 18.45 24.72 -8.72
C PRO A 559 18.33 23.20 -8.49
N SER A 560 18.00 22.80 -7.25
CA SER A 560 17.77 21.40 -6.86
C SER A 560 16.35 20.93 -7.16
N HIS A 561 15.48 21.83 -7.62
CA HIS A 561 14.12 21.49 -7.99
C HIS A 561 14.12 20.60 -9.24
N LYS A 562 13.65 19.36 -9.10
CA LYS A 562 13.53 18.41 -10.20
C LYS A 562 12.05 18.17 -10.47
N ALA A 563 11.61 18.51 -11.68
CA ALA A 563 10.27 18.19 -12.14
C ALA A 563 10.03 16.66 -12.05
N ILE A 564 8.92 16.24 -11.46
CA ILE A 564 8.55 14.82 -11.37
C ILE A 564 8.10 14.32 -12.75
N TYR A 565 7.53 15.19 -13.60
CA TYR A 565 6.96 14.83 -14.91
C TYR A 565 7.61 15.49 -16.14
N GLY A 566 8.92 15.74 -16.12
CA GLY A 566 9.67 16.13 -17.34
C GLY A 566 9.24 17.44 -18.02
N SER A 567 8.44 18.29 -17.36
CA SER A 567 8.06 19.63 -17.83
C SER A 567 7.87 20.59 -16.65
N VAL A 568 7.59 21.88 -16.94
CA VAL A 568 7.42 22.99 -15.98
C VAL A 568 6.31 22.68 -14.98
N ASP A 569 6.69 22.00 -13.91
CA ASP A 569 5.83 21.47 -12.86
C ASP A 569 6.19 22.23 -11.58
N ALA A 570 5.20 22.82 -10.92
CA ALA A 570 5.38 23.57 -9.69
C ALA A 570 4.78 22.77 -8.56
N HIS A 571 5.55 21.82 -8.05
CA HIS A 571 5.16 20.99 -6.92
C HIS A 571 6.16 21.14 -5.77
N LEU A 572 5.83 20.72 -4.54
CA LEU A 572 6.87 20.61 -3.52
C LEU A 572 7.70 19.37 -3.80
N THR A 573 8.96 19.58 -4.17
CA THR A 573 9.93 18.49 -4.18
C THR A 573 10.17 17.98 -2.78
N GLN A 574 10.93 16.88 -2.62
CA GLN A 574 11.35 16.44 -1.30
C GLN A 574 12.03 17.56 -0.50
N HIS A 575 12.93 18.30 -1.15
CA HIS A 575 13.59 19.47 -0.55
C HIS A 575 12.57 20.53 -0.12
N GLY A 576 11.53 20.78 -0.91
CA GLY A 576 10.43 21.68 -0.55
C GLY A 576 9.63 21.20 0.66
N ARG A 577 9.32 19.90 0.74
CA ARG A 577 8.62 19.32 1.89
C ARG A 577 9.47 19.37 3.15
N ASP A 578 10.77 19.17 3.03
CA ASP A 578 11.72 19.33 4.14
C ASP A 578 11.74 20.79 4.61
N LEU A 579 11.79 21.76 3.69
CA LEU A 579 11.71 23.19 4.03
C LEU A 579 10.42 23.52 4.79
N VAL A 580 9.28 23.02 4.32
CA VAL A 580 7.98 23.21 5.00
C VAL A 580 8.00 22.59 6.39
N ALA A 581 8.48 21.35 6.54
CA ALA A 581 8.59 20.69 7.84
C ALA A 581 9.43 21.52 8.83
N HIS A 582 10.57 22.07 8.39
CA HIS A 582 11.41 22.93 9.24
C HIS A 582 10.73 24.24 9.64
N GLU A 583 9.95 24.85 8.75
CA GLU A 583 9.16 26.05 9.09
C GLU A 583 8.05 25.74 10.10
N VAL A 584 7.37 24.59 9.96
CA VAL A 584 6.39 24.11 10.94
C VAL A 584 7.05 23.85 12.29
N ILE A 585 8.24 23.23 12.33
CA ILE A 585 9.02 23.03 13.56
C ILE A 585 9.32 24.36 14.24
N ARG A 586 9.77 25.36 13.47
CA ARG A 586 10.07 26.69 14.01
C ARG A 586 8.83 27.34 14.61
N GLY A 587 7.69 27.27 13.92
CA GLY A 587 6.41 27.78 14.39
C GLY A 587 5.96 27.08 15.68
N LEU A 588 5.97 25.74 15.70
CA LEU A 588 5.62 24.94 16.87
C LEU A 588 6.55 25.23 18.06
N THR A 589 7.85 25.34 17.84
CA THR A 589 8.83 25.62 18.90
C THR A 589 8.55 26.98 19.54
N LYS A 590 8.29 28.00 18.74
CA LYS A 590 7.93 29.34 19.23
C LYS A 590 6.63 29.28 20.05
N LEU A 591 5.61 28.60 19.53
CA LEU A 591 4.31 28.48 20.18
C LEU A 591 4.42 27.71 21.51
N LEU A 592 5.11 26.58 21.53
CA LEU A 592 5.32 25.77 22.73
C LEU A 592 6.07 26.55 23.82
N ALA A 593 7.06 27.37 23.44
CA ALA A 593 7.77 28.24 24.36
C ALA A 593 6.85 29.30 24.99
N GLN A 594 5.92 29.89 24.23
CA GLN A 594 4.91 30.83 24.74
C GLN A 594 3.96 30.15 25.75
N HIS A 595 3.67 28.87 25.55
CA HIS A 595 2.83 28.06 26.43
C HIS A 595 3.60 27.42 27.61
N GLY A 596 4.88 27.77 27.82
CA GLY A 596 5.69 27.26 28.93
C GLY A 596 6.01 25.77 28.84
N THR A 597 5.94 25.18 27.65
CA THR A 597 6.34 23.80 27.41
C THR A 597 7.85 23.75 27.14
N PRO A 598 8.64 23.04 27.96
CA PRO A 598 10.09 22.93 27.78
C PRO A 598 10.50 22.00 26.64
#